data_AF-A0A974VSC3-F1
#
_entry.id   AF-A0A974VSC3-F1
#
_cell.length_a   1.000
_cell.length_b   1.000
_cell.length_c   1.000
_cell.angle_alpha   90.00
_cell.angle_beta   90.00
_cell.angle_gamma   90.00
#
_symmetry.space_group_name_H-M   'P 1'
#
loop_
_entity.id
_entity.type
_entity.pdbx_description
1 polymer ?
#
loop_
_entity_poly.entity_id
_entity_poly.type
_entity_poly.pdbx_seq_one_letter_code
_entity_poly.pdbx_strand_id
1 'polypeptide(L)'
;MHDRPRPAYKEEWVIWNGSSGLLMTATIGRVEVGADGRSAWMDPPFEMLGPFSLDELETRGRIAFAACVVMSRQRWQDDQAELRRESYETRRAAQERLNEKYARFNGGRRRRRTHRHQLDERQYRETLNLPIDGKLEPSQIKKAYRRLAQKAHPDVGGSHEQFLRITDARNALLERFS
;
A
#
# COMPACT_ATOMS: atom_id res chain seq x y z
N MET A 1 21.35 33.89 45.86
CA MET A 1 21.26 34.16 44.41
C MET A 1 22.39 33.42 43.73
N HIS A 2 22.10 32.35 42.98
CA HIS A 2 23.10 31.65 42.17
C HIS A 2 22.76 31.95 40.72
N ASP A 3 23.50 32.90 40.17
CA ASP A 3 23.45 33.25 38.76
C ASP A 3 24.12 32.10 38.00
N ARG A 4 23.32 31.10 37.61
CA ARG A 4 23.76 30.07 36.67
C ARG A 4 23.77 30.75 35.30
N PRO A 5 24.92 30.85 34.61
CA PRO A 5 24.90 31.32 33.23
C PRO A 5 23.97 30.41 32.43
N ARG A 6 22.95 31.00 31.78
CA ARG A 6 22.10 30.28 30.83
C ARG A 6 23.02 29.58 29.82
N PRO A 7 22.87 28.26 29.58
CA PRO A 7 23.69 27.61 28.58
C PRO A 7 23.45 28.31 27.25
N ALA A 8 24.56 28.66 26.58
CA ALA A 8 24.53 29.17 25.22
C ALA A 8 23.59 28.28 24.40
N TYR A 9 22.67 28.92 23.68
CA TYR A 9 21.76 28.29 22.71
C TYR A 9 22.47 27.11 22.02
N LYS A 10 22.05 25.87 22.31
CA LYS A 10 22.57 24.71 21.60
C LYS A 10 22.20 24.90 20.13
N GLU A 11 23.19 24.93 19.24
CA GLU A 11 22.97 25.11 17.81
C GLU A 11 22.04 24.01 17.27
N GLU A 12 21.01 24.41 16.55
CA GLU A 12 20.07 23.48 15.92
C GLU A 12 20.55 23.09 14.52
N TRP A 13 20.58 21.78 14.30
CA TRP A 13 20.92 21.16 13.03
C TRP A 13 19.66 20.62 12.36
N VAL A 14 19.59 20.77 11.04
CA VAL A 14 18.53 20.22 10.22
C VAL A 14 18.80 18.74 9.99
N ILE A 15 17.80 17.91 10.24
CA ILE A 15 17.79 16.48 9.91
C ILE A 15 16.83 16.30 8.73
N TRP A 16 17.38 15.90 7.59
CA TRP A 16 16.62 15.61 6.38
C TRP A 16 16.70 14.13 6.03
N ASN A 17 15.55 13.49 5.80
CA ASN A 17 15.49 12.15 5.22
C ASN A 17 14.64 12.20 3.95
N GLY A 18 15.32 12.15 2.80
CA GLY A 18 14.66 12.24 1.50
C GLY A 18 13.71 11.09 1.18
N SER A 19 14.01 9.89 1.70
CA SER A 19 13.19 8.69 1.46
C SER A 19 11.82 8.76 2.13
N SER A 20 11.75 9.30 3.35
CA SER A 20 10.50 9.49 4.09
C SER A 20 9.88 10.88 3.89
N GLY A 21 10.68 11.84 3.42
CA GLY A 21 10.32 13.26 3.38
C GLY A 21 10.35 13.94 4.75
N LEU A 22 11.03 13.35 5.74
CA LEU A 22 11.17 13.91 7.08
C LEU A 22 12.09 15.13 7.04
N LEU A 23 11.61 16.24 7.59
CA LEU A 23 12.40 17.44 7.87
C LEU A 23 12.17 17.84 9.32
N MET A 24 13.23 17.75 10.13
CA MET A 24 13.19 18.10 11.55
C MET A 24 14.42 18.93 11.92
N THR A 25 14.38 19.60 13.06
CA THR A 25 15.58 20.20 13.67
C THR A 25 15.82 19.55 15.03
N ALA A 26 17.09 19.40 15.39
CA ALA A 26 17.50 18.96 16.71
C ALA A 26 18.91 19.45 17.02
N THR A 27 19.25 19.45 18.30
CA THR A 27 20.57 19.84 18.80
C THR A 27 21.51 18.64 18.88
N ILE A 28 22.81 18.89 18.97
CA ILE A 28 23.77 17.84 19.33
C ILE A 28 23.58 17.49 20.81
N GLY A 29 23.48 16.19 21.10
CA GLY A 29 23.34 15.65 22.44
C GLY A 29 24.66 15.14 22.97
N ARG A 30 24.87 13.82 22.93
CA ARG A 30 26.10 13.18 23.39
C ARG A 30 27.25 13.47 22.41
N VAL A 31 28.42 13.80 22.94
CA VAL A 31 29.67 13.91 22.19
C VAL A 31 30.75 13.10 22.92
N GLU A 32 31.45 12.26 22.18
CA GLU A 32 32.59 11.48 22.66
C GLU A 32 33.85 11.91 21.89
N VAL A 33 34.94 12.10 22.62
CA VAL A 33 36.24 12.47 22.05
C VAL A 33 37.11 11.22 21.99
N GLY A 34 37.49 10.82 20.79
CA GLY A 34 38.38 9.68 20.53
C GLY A 34 39.69 10.10 19.86
N ALA A 35 40.53 9.12 19.54
CA ALA A 35 41.79 9.35 18.82
C ALA A 35 41.57 9.94 17.41
N ASP A 36 40.44 9.62 16.78
CA ASP A 36 40.08 10.03 15.41
C ASP A 36 39.22 11.31 15.37
N GLY A 37 39.05 12.00 16.50
CA GLY A 37 38.27 13.24 16.62
C GLY A 37 36.99 13.11 17.43
N ARG A 38 36.05 14.04 17.23
CA ARG A 38 34.77 14.11 17.96
C ARG A 38 33.67 13.34 17.25
N SER A 39 33.14 12.32 17.92
CA SER A 39 31.93 11.59 17.51
C SER A 39 30.71 12.12 18.25
N ALA A 40 29.62 12.37 17.53
CA ALA A 40 28.40 12.94 18.11
C ALA A 40 27.14 12.12 17.80
N TRP A 41 26.15 12.32 18.66
CA TRP A 41 24.77 11.87 18.52
C TRP A 41 23.83 13.06 18.66
N MET A 42 22.68 13.01 18.00
CA MET A 42 21.64 14.03 18.19
C MET A 42 21.01 13.92 19.59
N ASP A 43 20.43 15.02 20.09
CA ASP A 43 19.58 15.02 21.28
C ASP A 43 18.26 14.26 21.02
N PRO A 44 17.54 13.83 22.08
CA PRO A 44 16.23 13.21 21.94
C PRO A 44 15.25 14.07 21.13
N PRO A 45 14.38 13.45 20.29
CA PRO A 45 14.14 12.01 20.16
C PRO A 45 15.09 11.30 19.19
N PHE A 46 16.18 11.93 18.76
CA PHE A 46 17.03 11.44 17.67
C PHE A 46 18.36 10.83 18.15
N GLU A 47 18.46 10.40 19.41
CA GLU A 47 19.68 9.81 20.00
C GLU A 47 20.27 8.64 19.20
N MET A 48 19.45 7.97 18.39
CA MET A 48 19.88 6.90 17.47
C MET A 48 20.62 7.40 16.21
N LEU A 49 20.58 8.71 15.93
CA LEU A 49 21.34 9.33 14.85
C LEU A 49 22.73 9.68 15.36
N GLY A 50 23.64 8.74 15.14
CA GLY A 50 25.05 8.76 15.50
C GLY A 50 25.56 7.33 15.75
N PRO A 51 26.88 7.14 15.93
CA PRO A 51 27.91 8.17 15.90
C PRO A 51 28.17 8.69 14.48
N PHE A 52 28.31 10.02 14.35
CA PHE A 52 28.85 10.67 13.16
C PHE A 52 29.95 11.66 13.55
N SER A 53 30.84 12.03 12.62
CA SER A 53 31.91 13.00 12.89
C SER A 53 31.35 14.41 13.08
N LEU A 54 31.51 14.96 14.28
CA LEU A 54 31.12 16.33 14.59
C LEU A 54 32.04 17.33 13.90
N ASP A 55 33.35 17.02 13.84
CA ASP A 55 34.34 17.88 13.19
C ASP A 55 34.03 18.04 11.69
N GLU A 56 33.65 16.95 11.01
CA GLU A 56 33.22 17.01 9.62
C GLU A 56 31.93 17.80 9.44
N LEU A 57 30.92 17.57 10.31
CA LEU A 57 29.65 18.28 10.26
C LEU A 57 29.85 19.80 10.42
N GLU A 58 30.64 20.23 11.39
CA GLU A 58 30.96 21.64 11.61
C GLU A 58 31.76 22.22 10.43
N THR A 59 32.74 21.48 9.90
CA THR A 59 33.60 21.96 8.81
C THR A 59 32.86 22.08 7.47
N ARG A 60 32.05 21.08 7.12
CA ARG A 60 31.34 21.02 5.82
C ARG A 60 29.95 21.68 5.89
N GLY A 61 29.44 21.86 7.10
CA GLY A 61 28.06 22.25 7.37
C GLY A 61 27.05 21.14 7.06
N ARG A 62 27.50 19.93 6.72
CA ARG A 62 26.64 18.77 6.44
C ARG A 62 27.38 17.44 6.59
N ILE A 63 26.65 16.40 6.96
CA ILE A 63 27.12 15.01 6.99
C ILE A 63 25.99 14.05 6.64
N ALA A 64 26.29 13.04 5.84
CA ALA A 64 25.36 11.95 5.57
C ALA A 64 25.51 10.87 6.64
N PHE A 65 24.40 10.39 7.19
CA PHE A 65 24.36 9.30 8.15
C PHE A 65 23.13 8.42 7.94
N ALA A 66 23.34 7.14 7.63
CA ALA A 66 22.28 6.22 7.23
C ALA A 66 21.43 6.81 6.08
N ALA A 67 20.10 6.87 6.23
CA ALA A 67 19.18 7.46 5.25
C ALA A 67 18.98 8.98 5.45
N CYS A 68 19.67 9.58 6.42
CA CYS A 68 19.52 10.99 6.77
C CYS A 68 20.74 11.79 6.33
N VAL A 69 20.53 13.09 6.11
CA VAL A 69 21.59 14.08 6.03
C VAL A 69 21.35 15.07 7.16
N VAL A 70 22.35 15.27 8.01
CA VAL A 70 22.36 16.30 9.05
C VAL A 70 23.12 17.50 8.49
N MET A 71 22.58 18.70 8.63
CA MET A 71 23.18 19.89 8.03
C MET A 71 22.85 21.16 8.80
N SER A 72 23.69 22.18 8.64
CA SER A 72 23.43 23.50 9.19
C SER A 72 22.21 24.11 8.51
N ARG A 73 21.56 25.06 9.17
CA ARG A 73 20.44 25.80 8.57
C ARG A 73 20.83 26.49 7.26
N GLN A 74 22.05 27.02 7.17
CA GLN A 74 22.56 27.64 5.95
C GLN A 74 22.65 26.62 4.81
N ARG A 75 23.27 25.45 5.05
CA ARG A 75 23.36 24.39 4.05
C ARG A 75 22.00 23.89 3.59
N TRP A 76 21.06 23.78 4.51
CA TRP A 76 19.68 23.48 4.15
C TRP A 76 19.08 24.53 3.22
N GLN A 77 19.24 25.83 3.51
CA GLN A 77 18.71 26.88 2.65
C GLN A 77 19.26 26.79 1.22
N ASP A 78 20.56 26.51 1.10
CA ASP A 78 21.26 26.40 -0.18
C ASP A 78 20.81 25.15 -0.97
N ASP A 79 20.68 24.00 -0.29
CA ASP A 79 20.54 22.69 -0.94
C ASP A 79 19.07 22.21 -1.05
N GLN A 80 18.13 22.82 -0.31
CA GLN A 80 16.78 22.26 -0.12
C GLN A 80 15.98 22.01 -1.42
N ALA A 81 16.21 22.81 -2.46
CA ALA A 81 15.47 22.70 -3.72
C ALA A 81 15.86 21.41 -4.47
N GLU A 82 17.17 21.15 -4.55
CA GLU A 82 17.73 19.96 -5.17
C GLU A 82 17.39 18.70 -4.36
N LEU A 83 17.63 18.75 -3.05
CA LEU A 83 17.33 17.63 -2.15
C LEU A 83 15.85 17.22 -2.22
N ARG A 84 14.93 18.18 -2.32
CA ARG A 84 13.50 17.88 -2.47
C ARG A 84 13.16 17.27 -3.82
N ARG A 85 13.80 17.71 -4.90
CA ARG A 85 13.59 17.17 -6.26
C ARG A 85 14.00 15.70 -6.32
N GLU A 86 15.21 15.38 -5.88
CA GLU A 86 15.73 14.00 -5.84
C GLU A 86 14.86 13.07 -4.99
N SER A 87 14.42 13.59 -3.84
CA SER A 87 13.54 12.88 -2.91
C SER A 87 12.15 12.63 -3.48
N TYR A 88 11.63 13.57 -4.26
CA TYR A 88 10.36 13.38 -4.97
C TYR A 88 10.47 12.31 -6.05
N GLU A 89 11.53 12.32 -6.86
CA GLU A 89 11.76 11.32 -7.91
C GLU A 89 11.90 9.92 -7.33
N THR A 90 12.68 9.78 -6.24
CA THR A 90 12.87 8.50 -5.54
C THR A 90 11.55 7.95 -5.00
N ARG A 91 10.75 8.80 -4.33
CA ARG A 91 9.44 8.40 -3.80
C ARG A 91 8.45 8.06 -4.91
N ARG A 92 8.46 8.80 -6.02
CA ARG A 92 7.64 8.49 -7.21
C ARG A 92 8.01 7.12 -7.77
N ALA A 93 9.29 6.85 -8.01
CA ALA A 93 9.74 5.57 -8.55
C ALA A 93 9.40 4.39 -7.62
N ALA A 94 9.51 4.58 -6.29
CA ALA A 94 9.10 3.58 -5.31
C ALA A 94 7.58 3.31 -5.36
N GLN A 95 6.77 4.38 -5.45
CA GLN A 95 5.32 4.28 -5.56
C GLN A 95 4.89 3.58 -6.86
N GLU A 96 5.55 3.88 -7.98
CA GLU A 96 5.29 3.23 -9.26
C GLU A 96 5.56 1.71 -9.20
N ARG A 97 6.69 1.30 -8.60
CA ARG A 97 7.01 -0.12 -8.40
C ARG A 97 5.98 -0.84 -7.53
N LEU A 98 5.49 -0.18 -6.47
CA LEU A 98 4.43 -0.73 -5.62
C LEU A 98 3.12 -0.85 -6.40
N ASN A 99 2.70 0.21 -7.10
CA ASN A 99 1.50 0.22 -7.92
C ASN A 99 1.53 -0.88 -8.97
N GLU A 100 2.67 -1.10 -9.63
CA GLU A 100 2.86 -2.18 -10.59
C GLU A 100 2.68 -3.57 -9.93
N LYS A 101 3.28 -3.80 -8.75
CA LYS A 101 3.08 -5.05 -7.99
C LYS A 101 1.62 -5.26 -7.63
N TYR A 102 0.93 -4.23 -7.15
CA TYR A 102 -0.50 -4.29 -6.84
C TYR A 102 -1.34 -4.54 -8.09
N ALA A 103 -1.01 -3.91 -9.22
CA ALA A 103 -1.71 -4.12 -10.48
C ALA A 103 -1.54 -5.56 -10.97
N ARG A 104 -0.34 -6.14 -10.88
CA ARG A 104 -0.09 -7.56 -11.21
C ARG A 104 -0.92 -8.50 -10.34
N PHE A 105 -0.93 -8.25 -9.02
CA PHE A 105 -1.68 -9.08 -8.07
C PHE A 105 -3.21 -8.98 -8.26
N ASN A 106 -3.73 -7.77 -8.43
CA ASN A 106 -5.16 -7.53 -8.62
C ASN A 106 -5.65 -7.95 -10.02
N GLY A 107 -4.81 -7.78 -11.05
CA GLY A 107 -5.09 -8.21 -12.42
C GLY A 107 -5.29 -9.73 -12.52
N GLY A 108 -4.47 -10.52 -11.83
CA GLY A 108 -4.63 -11.97 -11.75
C GLY A 108 -5.92 -12.40 -11.05
N ARG A 109 -6.31 -11.71 -9.96
CA ARG A 109 -7.57 -11.97 -9.25
C ARG A 109 -8.80 -11.64 -10.09
N ARG A 110 -8.78 -10.53 -10.85
CA ARG A 110 -9.87 -10.17 -11.76
C ARG A 110 -10.03 -11.20 -12.88
N ARG A 111 -8.95 -11.60 -13.54
CA ARG A 111 -8.98 -12.63 -14.61
C ARG A 111 -9.46 -14.00 -14.11
N ARG A 112 -9.08 -14.40 -12.90
CA ARG A 112 -9.59 -15.64 -12.28
C ARG A 112 -11.07 -15.56 -11.94
N ARG A 113 -11.55 -14.42 -11.43
CA ARG A 113 -12.98 -14.20 -11.17
C ARG A 113 -13.81 -14.25 -12.46
N THR A 114 -13.35 -13.60 -13.54
CA THR A 114 -14.07 -13.64 -14.83
C THR A 114 -14.12 -15.05 -15.41
N HIS A 115 -13.02 -15.81 -15.34
CA HIS A 115 -13.01 -17.20 -15.79
C HIS A 115 -13.91 -18.11 -14.96
N ARG A 116 -13.91 -17.94 -13.62
CA ARG A 116 -14.78 -18.71 -12.72
C ARG A 116 -16.25 -18.43 -13.01
N HIS A 117 -16.65 -17.16 -13.14
CA HIS A 117 -18.03 -16.80 -13.50
C HIS A 117 -18.45 -17.36 -14.87
N GLN A 118 -17.55 -17.46 -15.85
CA GLN A 118 -17.85 -18.08 -17.15
C GLN A 118 -18.06 -19.59 -17.04
N LEU A 119 -17.26 -20.29 -16.22
CA LEU A 119 -17.44 -21.71 -15.96
C LEU A 119 -18.75 -21.97 -15.19
N ASP A 120 -19.05 -21.13 -14.20
CA ASP A 120 -20.28 -21.22 -13.42
C ASP A 120 -21.53 -20.95 -14.30
N GLU A 121 -21.47 -19.97 -15.22
CA GLU A 121 -22.57 -19.68 -16.16
C GLU A 121 -22.94 -20.89 -17.02
N ARG A 122 -21.95 -21.56 -17.61
CA ARG A 122 -22.18 -22.73 -18.45
C ARG A 122 -22.87 -23.84 -17.66
N GLN A 123 -22.39 -24.11 -16.45
CA GLN A 123 -22.99 -25.12 -15.55
C GLN A 123 -24.43 -24.76 -15.16
N TYR A 124 -24.73 -23.48 -14.92
CA TYR A 124 -26.10 -23.03 -14.63
C TYR A 124 -27.03 -23.15 -15.84
N ARG A 125 -26.54 -22.86 -17.06
CA ARG A 125 -27.29 -23.08 -18.31
C ARG A 125 -27.60 -24.56 -18.50
N GLU A 126 -26.61 -25.43 -18.32
CA GLU A 126 -26.79 -26.89 -18.40
C GLU A 126 -27.79 -27.39 -17.35
N THR A 127 -27.69 -26.92 -16.10
CA THR A 127 -28.62 -27.28 -15.01
C THR A 127 -30.07 -26.92 -15.33
N LEU A 128 -30.30 -25.82 -16.05
CA LEU A 128 -31.63 -25.39 -16.50
C LEU A 128 -32.02 -25.90 -17.90
N ASN A 129 -31.20 -26.75 -18.54
CA ASN A 129 -31.38 -27.20 -19.92
C ASN A 129 -31.57 -26.03 -20.90
N LEU A 130 -30.80 -24.95 -20.72
CA LEU A 130 -30.77 -23.78 -21.59
C LEU A 130 -29.65 -23.92 -22.63
N PRO A 131 -29.74 -23.23 -23.78
CA PRO A 131 -28.65 -23.19 -24.75
C PRO A 131 -27.34 -22.72 -24.11
N ILE A 132 -26.29 -23.53 -24.27
CA ILE A 132 -24.94 -23.24 -23.71
C ILE A 132 -24.41 -21.93 -24.30
N ASP A 133 -24.61 -21.73 -25.60
CA ASP A 133 -24.16 -20.56 -26.34
C ASP A 133 -25.34 -19.70 -26.82
N GLY A 134 -25.06 -18.43 -27.09
CA GLY A 134 -26.02 -17.47 -27.63
C GLY A 134 -26.66 -16.55 -26.59
N LYS A 135 -27.43 -15.58 -27.10
CA LYS A 135 -28.15 -14.59 -26.28
C LYS A 135 -29.22 -15.31 -25.46
N LEU A 136 -29.18 -15.07 -24.16
CA LEU A 136 -30.13 -15.62 -23.20
C LEU A 136 -30.98 -14.48 -22.66
N GLU A 137 -32.30 -14.65 -22.68
CA GLU A 137 -33.24 -13.67 -22.16
C GLU A 137 -33.74 -14.07 -20.77
N PRO A 138 -34.01 -13.10 -19.86
CA PRO A 138 -34.57 -13.38 -18.53
C PRO A 138 -35.85 -14.21 -18.57
N SER A 139 -36.66 -14.04 -19.62
CA SER A 139 -37.89 -14.79 -19.84
C SER A 139 -37.64 -16.28 -20.09
N GLN A 140 -36.55 -16.63 -20.80
CA GLN A 140 -36.16 -18.00 -21.08
C GLN A 140 -35.69 -18.71 -19.81
N ILE A 141 -34.91 -18.02 -18.96
CA ILE A 141 -34.45 -18.54 -17.66
C ILE A 141 -35.65 -18.85 -16.76
N LYS A 142 -36.59 -17.91 -16.61
CA LYS A 142 -37.79 -18.10 -15.78
C LYS A 142 -38.69 -19.22 -16.30
N LYS A 143 -38.82 -19.37 -17.63
CA LYS A 143 -39.60 -20.44 -18.27
C LYS A 143 -38.97 -21.82 -18.03
N ALA A 144 -37.66 -21.94 -18.21
CA ALA A 144 -36.93 -23.19 -17.97
C ALA A 144 -37.00 -23.61 -16.51
N TYR A 145 -36.76 -22.67 -15.59
CA TYR A 145 -36.90 -22.90 -14.15
C TYR A 145 -38.30 -23.43 -13.80
N ARG A 146 -39.38 -22.78 -14.27
CA ARG A 146 -40.75 -23.21 -13.95
C ARG A 146 -41.02 -24.66 -14.36
N ARG A 147 -40.57 -25.06 -15.56
CA ARG A 147 -40.73 -26.43 -16.07
C ARG A 147 -39.98 -27.46 -15.24
N LEU A 148 -38.78 -27.12 -14.76
CA LEU A 148 -37.95 -28.03 -13.96
C LEU A 148 -38.39 -28.08 -12.50
N ALA A 149 -38.76 -26.93 -11.94
CA ALA A 149 -39.28 -26.80 -10.58
C ALA A 149 -40.54 -27.64 -10.37
N GLN A 150 -41.46 -27.64 -11.33
CA GLN A 150 -42.65 -28.48 -11.29
C GLN A 150 -42.36 -29.98 -11.30
N LYS A 151 -41.22 -30.42 -11.86
CA LYS A 151 -40.80 -31.83 -11.91
C LYS A 151 -39.96 -32.25 -10.71
N ALA A 152 -39.15 -31.32 -10.19
CA ALA A 152 -38.23 -31.57 -9.09
C ALA A 152 -38.86 -31.28 -7.71
N HIS A 153 -40.09 -30.75 -7.66
CA HIS A 153 -40.72 -30.39 -6.39
C HIS A 153 -40.88 -31.62 -5.48
N PRO A 154 -40.43 -31.59 -4.22
CA PRO A 154 -40.57 -32.71 -3.28
C PRO A 154 -42.01 -33.20 -3.12
N ASP A 155 -42.96 -32.28 -3.08
CA ASP A 155 -44.39 -32.58 -2.93
C ASP A 155 -45.00 -33.39 -4.09
N VAL A 156 -44.34 -33.46 -5.25
CA VAL A 156 -44.76 -34.32 -6.38
C VAL A 156 -43.87 -35.55 -6.55
N GLY A 157 -43.06 -35.88 -5.54
CA GLY A 157 -42.10 -36.99 -5.57
C GLY A 157 -40.73 -36.64 -6.17
N GLY A 158 -40.42 -35.35 -6.33
CA GLY A 158 -39.13 -34.88 -6.84
C GLY A 158 -38.03 -34.81 -5.77
N SER A 159 -36.78 -34.61 -6.20
CA SER A 159 -35.63 -34.48 -5.29
C SER A 159 -35.48 -33.04 -4.78
N HIS A 160 -35.47 -32.87 -3.46
CA HIS A 160 -35.19 -31.58 -2.80
C HIS A 160 -33.83 -31.01 -3.21
N GLU A 161 -32.81 -31.85 -3.30
CA GLU A 161 -31.47 -31.43 -3.73
C GLU A 161 -31.47 -30.92 -5.18
N GLN A 162 -32.23 -31.58 -6.06
CA GLN A 162 -32.38 -31.15 -7.45
C GLN A 162 -33.15 -29.82 -7.53
N PHE A 163 -34.17 -29.62 -6.68
CA PHE A 163 -34.92 -28.37 -6.59
C PHE A 163 -34.05 -27.18 -6.13
N LEU A 164 -33.15 -27.40 -5.17
CA LEU A 164 -32.19 -26.39 -4.74
C LEU A 164 -31.22 -26.03 -5.88
N ARG A 165 -30.63 -27.03 -6.55
CA ARG A 165 -29.69 -26.81 -7.66
C ARG A 165 -30.28 -25.98 -8.80
N ILE A 166 -31.53 -26.24 -9.21
CA ILE A 166 -32.18 -25.44 -10.27
C ILE A 166 -32.57 -24.04 -9.78
N THR A 167 -32.83 -23.85 -8.49
CA THR A 167 -33.15 -22.55 -7.90
C THR A 167 -31.92 -21.67 -7.84
N ASP A 168 -30.78 -22.23 -7.43
CA ASP A 168 -29.50 -21.54 -7.40
C ASP A 168 -29.05 -21.14 -8.80
N ALA A 169 -29.16 -22.06 -9.78
CA ALA A 169 -28.86 -21.77 -11.18
C ALA A 169 -29.71 -20.64 -11.76
N ARG A 170 -31.01 -20.58 -11.41
CA ARG A 170 -31.90 -19.48 -11.82
C ARG A 170 -31.42 -18.14 -11.26
N ASN A 171 -31.13 -18.08 -9.96
CA ASN A 171 -30.76 -16.84 -9.29
C ASN A 171 -29.46 -16.28 -9.86
N ALA A 172 -28.44 -17.13 -9.99
CA ALA A 172 -27.13 -16.75 -10.53
C ALA A 172 -27.21 -16.24 -11.98
N LEU A 173 -28.08 -16.81 -12.81
CA LEU A 173 -28.29 -16.33 -14.19
C LEU A 173 -29.08 -15.03 -14.25
N LEU A 174 -30.05 -14.80 -13.36
CA LEU A 174 -30.86 -13.58 -13.33
C LEU A 174 -30.11 -12.36 -12.75
N GLU A 175 -29.21 -12.57 -11.79
CA GLU A 175 -28.39 -11.50 -11.19
C GLU A 175 -27.56 -10.72 -12.24
N ARG A 176 -27.28 -11.34 -13.39
CA ARG A 176 -26.53 -10.73 -14.50
C ARG A 176 -27.34 -9.74 -15.34
N PHE A 177 -28.67 -9.74 -15.18
CA PHE A 177 -29.59 -8.82 -15.84
C PHE A 177 -30.11 -7.75 -14.87
N SER A 178 -29.52 -7.67 -13.68
CA SER A 178 -29.92 -6.73 -12.62
C SER A 178 -29.00 -5.52 -12.52
#